data_AF-A0A401YCT5-F1
#
_entry.id   AF-A0A401YCT5-F1
#
_cell.length_a   1.000
_cell.length_b   1.000
_cell.length_c   1.000
_cell.angle_alpha   90.00
_cell.angle_beta   90.00
_cell.angle_gamma   90.00
#
_symmetry.space_group_name_H-M   'P 1'
#
loop_
_entity.id
_entity.type
_entity.pdbx_description
1 polymer ?
#
loop_
_entity_poly.entity_id
_entity_poly.type
_entity_poly.pdbx_seq_one_letter_code
_entity_poly.pdbx_strand_id
1 'polypeptide(L)'
;MGGPSRTPGEAASALEEAVDVIRPMWSDERSVRHAGRHYHLAGVHPGPRPVHPMGRIDEGAAEVGREPATVRRVRNVFGTVTDGPSGGFLTGPPRQWTDELTEPAVEFGMDTLVFGTEADDPAPYHRRAVEIAPAVRETVARHRARPRPVEVIHAGPTGTAWSRSTGERVNG
;
A
#
# COMPACT_ATOMS: atom_id res chain seq x y z
N MET A 1 13.69 10.10 -18.33
CA MET A 1 12.87 9.30 -19.28
C MET A 1 13.39 9.61 -20.68
N GLY A 2 14.03 8.65 -21.35
CA GLY A 2 14.82 8.89 -22.59
C GLY A 2 15.16 7.59 -23.31
N GLY A 3 14.15 6.75 -23.56
CA GLY A 3 14.34 5.53 -24.34
C GLY A 3 14.47 5.85 -25.84
N PRO A 4 14.97 4.89 -26.66
CA PRO A 4 15.00 5.04 -28.11
C PRO A 4 13.59 5.34 -28.65
N SER A 5 13.49 6.30 -29.58
CA SER A 5 12.25 6.53 -30.32
C SER A 5 11.91 5.29 -31.13
N ARG A 6 10.68 4.78 -31.01
CA ARG A 6 10.20 3.55 -31.66
C ARG A 6 8.95 3.85 -32.47
N THR A 7 8.75 3.13 -33.58
CA THR A 7 7.46 3.12 -34.28
C THR A 7 6.38 2.45 -33.40
N PRO A 8 5.08 2.67 -33.67
CA PRO A 8 4.02 2.03 -32.89
C PRO A 8 4.11 0.50 -32.84
N GLY A 9 4.47 -0.15 -33.95
CA GLY A 9 4.65 -1.61 -34.01
C GLY A 9 5.82 -2.10 -33.16
N GLU A 10 6.96 -1.38 -33.22
CA GLU A 10 8.13 -1.70 -32.39
C GLU A 10 7.89 -1.41 -30.90
N ALA A 11 7.07 -0.39 -30.58
CA ALA A 11 6.68 -0.11 -29.20
C ALA A 11 5.81 -1.24 -28.63
N ALA A 12 4.86 -1.76 -29.41
CA ALA A 12 4.03 -2.89 -29.01
C ALA A 12 4.87 -4.17 -28.79
N SER A 13 5.73 -4.52 -29.76
CA SER A 13 6.63 -5.68 -29.62
C SER A 13 7.62 -5.53 -28.46
N ALA A 14 8.14 -4.33 -28.21
CA ALA A 14 8.98 -4.07 -27.04
C ALA A 14 8.19 -4.20 -25.72
N LEU A 15 6.93 -3.78 -25.67
CA LEU A 15 6.12 -3.92 -24.46
C LEU A 15 5.83 -5.39 -24.14
N GLU A 16 5.48 -6.21 -25.13
CA GLU A 16 5.30 -7.66 -24.97
C GLU A 16 6.57 -8.29 -24.38
N GLU A 17 7.72 -7.97 -24.97
CA GLU A 17 9.01 -8.48 -24.53
C GLU A 17 9.41 -7.97 -23.13
N ALA A 18 9.04 -6.74 -22.77
CA ALA A 18 9.26 -6.19 -21.44
C ALA A 18 8.45 -6.93 -20.37
N VAL A 19 7.23 -7.38 -20.68
CA VAL A 19 6.41 -8.19 -19.76
C VAL A 19 7.07 -9.55 -19.51
N ASP A 20 7.63 -10.17 -20.54
CA ASP A 20 8.40 -11.42 -20.42
C ASP A 20 9.66 -11.27 -19.57
N VAL A 21 10.27 -10.08 -19.55
CA VAL A 21 11.39 -9.74 -18.68
C VAL A 21 10.95 -9.46 -17.24
N ILE A 22 9.89 -8.68 -17.04
CA ILE A 22 9.48 -8.19 -15.71
C ILE A 22 8.87 -9.29 -14.85
N ARG A 23 8.09 -10.21 -15.43
CA ARG A 23 7.42 -11.26 -14.65
C ARG A 23 8.39 -12.19 -13.92
N PRO A 24 9.43 -12.75 -14.57
CA PRO A 24 10.46 -13.54 -13.86
C PRO A 24 11.28 -12.69 -12.88
N MET A 25 11.49 -11.40 -13.17
CA MET A 25 12.16 -10.48 -12.24
C MET A 25 11.40 -10.26 -10.92
N TRP A 26 10.12 -10.64 -10.86
CA TRP A 26 9.28 -10.61 -9.64
C TRP A 26 8.93 -12.02 -9.11
N SER A 27 9.57 -13.07 -9.64
CA SER A 27 9.43 -14.46 -9.17
C SER A 27 10.55 -14.83 -8.18
N ASP A 28 10.51 -16.05 -7.62
CA ASP A 28 11.56 -16.59 -6.75
C ASP A 28 12.70 -17.29 -7.54
N GLU A 29 12.82 -17.01 -8.84
CA GLU A 29 13.85 -17.62 -9.68
C GLU A 29 15.25 -17.17 -9.26
N ARG A 30 16.20 -18.12 -9.23
CA ARG A 30 17.60 -17.84 -8.88
C ARG A 30 18.31 -16.94 -9.89
N SER A 31 17.92 -16.97 -11.16
CA SER A 31 18.52 -16.15 -12.22
C SER A 31 17.58 -16.06 -13.41
N VAL A 32 17.34 -14.85 -13.91
CA VAL A 32 16.53 -14.59 -15.10
C VAL A 32 17.45 -14.42 -16.31
N ARG A 33 17.16 -15.17 -17.37
CA ARG A 33 17.79 -15.02 -18.68
C ARG A 33 16.70 -14.71 -19.70
N HIS A 34 16.97 -13.75 -20.58
CA HIS A 34 16.07 -13.39 -21.65
C HIS A 34 16.90 -12.94 -22.84
N ALA A 35 16.59 -13.45 -24.03
CA ALA A 35 17.30 -13.09 -25.25
C ALA A 35 16.28 -12.66 -26.31
N GLY A 36 15.64 -11.52 -26.06
CA GLY A 36 14.69 -10.94 -26.99
C GLY A 36 15.33 -9.90 -27.90
N ARG A 37 14.51 -9.32 -28.79
CA ARG A 37 14.95 -8.36 -29.81
C ARG A 37 15.20 -6.97 -29.24
N HIS A 38 14.55 -6.63 -28.13
CA HIS A 38 14.58 -5.31 -27.51
C HIS A 38 15.28 -5.29 -26.15
N TYR A 39 15.31 -6.42 -25.44
CA TYR A 39 15.82 -6.60 -24.10
C TYR A 39 16.61 -7.91 -24.01
N HIS A 40 17.78 -7.83 -23.39
CA HIS A 40 18.64 -8.99 -23.18
C HIS A 40 19.09 -9.03 -21.72
N LEU A 41 18.80 -10.14 -21.05
CA LEU A 41 19.22 -10.43 -19.67
C LEU A 41 20.14 -11.64 -19.65
N ALA A 42 21.33 -11.48 -19.07
CA ALA A 42 22.35 -12.51 -18.97
C ALA A 42 22.49 -13.03 -17.53
N GLY A 43 21.45 -13.65 -17.00
CA GLY A 43 21.49 -14.28 -15.66
C GLY A 43 21.36 -13.28 -14.52
N VAL A 44 20.52 -12.27 -14.70
CA VAL A 44 20.24 -11.26 -13.68
C VAL A 44 19.51 -11.92 -12.52
N HIS A 45 19.94 -11.64 -11.28
CA HIS A 45 19.24 -12.13 -10.10
C HIS A 45 18.07 -11.18 -9.81
N PRO A 46 16.83 -11.68 -9.70
CA PRO A 46 15.71 -10.90 -9.20
C PRO A 46 16.06 -10.22 -7.89
N GLY A 47 15.64 -8.96 -7.73
CA GLY A 47 15.77 -8.28 -6.44
C GLY A 47 15.04 -9.09 -5.35
N PRO A 48 15.51 -9.04 -4.09
CA PRO A 48 14.80 -9.72 -3.02
C PRO A 48 13.35 -9.24 -3.02
N ARG A 49 12.40 -10.18 -2.90
CA ARG A 49 11.01 -9.81 -2.62
C ARG A 49 11.01 -8.79 -1.48
N PRO A 50 10.19 -7.74 -1.54
CA PRO A 50 10.03 -6.85 -0.39
C PRO A 50 9.60 -7.70 0.82
N VAL A 51 10.57 -8.02 1.67
CA VAL A 51 10.44 -8.94 2.82
C VAL A 51 10.02 -8.21 4.10
N HIS A 52 9.87 -6.89 4.02
CA HIS A 52 9.72 -6.05 5.19
C HIS A 52 8.35 -5.39 5.28
N PRO A 53 7.79 -5.27 6.50
CA PRO A 53 6.61 -4.45 6.74
C PRO A 53 6.88 -3.01 6.29
N MET A 54 5.82 -2.29 5.95
CA MET A 54 5.91 -0.93 5.39
C MET A 54 6.74 0.04 6.24
N GLY A 55 6.93 -0.23 7.54
CA GLY A 55 7.81 0.52 8.42
C GLY A 55 9.28 0.63 7.95
N ARG A 56 9.80 -0.31 7.15
CA ARG A 56 11.19 -0.20 6.65
C ARG A 56 11.37 0.94 5.63
N ILE A 57 10.30 1.34 4.95
CA ILE A 57 10.35 2.52 4.05
C ILE A 57 10.52 3.79 4.90
N ASP A 58 9.92 3.83 6.07
CA ASP A 58 9.98 4.97 6.98
C ASP A 58 11.36 5.08 7.62
N GLU A 59 11.90 3.94 8.07
CA GLU A 59 13.28 3.83 8.56
C GLU A 59 14.26 4.32 7.48
N GLY A 60 14.16 3.79 6.26
CA GLY A 60 15.04 4.19 5.15
C GLY A 60 14.88 5.66 4.74
N ALA A 61 13.66 6.22 4.83
CA ALA A 61 13.45 7.65 4.61
C ALA A 61 14.13 8.49 5.70
N ALA A 62 13.95 8.11 6.97
CA ALA A 62 14.53 8.81 8.11
C ALA A 62 16.07 8.76 8.10
N GLU A 63 16.67 7.62 7.72
CA GLU A 63 18.13 7.45 7.60
C GLU A 63 18.79 8.46 6.65
N VAL A 64 18.08 8.89 5.61
CA VAL A 64 18.56 9.91 4.65
C VAL A 64 18.00 11.30 4.92
N GLY A 65 17.42 11.53 6.11
CA GLY A 65 16.87 12.82 6.53
C GLY A 65 15.57 13.22 5.82
N ARG A 66 14.90 12.29 5.14
CA ARG A 66 13.58 12.52 4.54
C ARG A 66 12.48 12.26 5.57
N GLU A 67 11.56 13.21 5.72
CA GLU A 67 10.37 13.01 6.54
C GLU A 67 9.50 11.85 5.98
N PRO A 68 9.23 10.77 6.73
CA PRO A 68 8.47 9.61 6.23
C PRO A 68 7.06 9.94 5.74
N ALA A 69 6.44 10.99 6.31
CA ALA A 69 5.12 11.48 5.89
C ALA A 69 5.09 12.04 4.45
N THR A 70 6.24 12.39 3.89
CA THR A 70 6.37 12.86 2.49
C THR A 70 6.46 11.72 1.48
N VAL A 71 6.54 10.47 1.94
CA VAL A 71 6.51 9.29 1.07
C VAL A 71 5.07 9.04 0.66
N ARG A 72 4.80 9.18 -0.65
CA ARG A 72 3.49 8.86 -1.20
C ARG A 72 3.31 7.34 -1.31
N ARG A 73 2.32 6.79 -0.62
CA ARG A 73 1.99 5.36 -0.56
C ARG A 73 0.71 5.08 -1.33
N VAL A 74 0.89 4.42 -2.48
CA VAL A 74 -0.18 4.12 -3.43
C VAL A 74 -0.52 2.63 -3.36
N ARG A 75 -1.81 2.31 -3.20
CA ARG A 75 -2.33 0.94 -3.26
C ARG A 75 -3.35 0.79 -4.38
N ASN A 76 -3.18 -0.23 -5.21
CA ASN A 76 -4.20 -0.66 -6.15
C ASN A 76 -5.28 -1.46 -5.39
N VAL A 77 -6.53 -1.11 -5.61
CA VAL A 77 -7.70 -1.67 -4.95
C VAL A 77 -8.60 -2.29 -6.01
N PHE A 78 -8.81 -3.59 -5.91
CA PHE A 78 -9.68 -4.38 -6.77
C PHE A 78 -10.73 -5.10 -5.92
N GLY A 79 -11.91 -5.32 -6.50
CA GLY A 79 -13.00 -6.01 -5.81
C GLY A 79 -14.37 -5.64 -6.36
N THR A 80 -15.41 -6.30 -5.86
CA THR A 80 -16.79 -6.13 -6.32
C THR A 80 -17.65 -5.52 -5.22
N VAL A 81 -18.23 -4.34 -5.50
CA VAL A 81 -19.22 -3.72 -4.60
C VAL A 81 -20.57 -4.36 -4.87
N THR A 82 -21.17 -4.96 -3.84
CA THR A 82 -22.47 -5.62 -3.93
C THR A 82 -23.39 -5.14 -2.81
N ASP A 83 -24.70 -5.20 -3.03
CA ASP A 83 -25.69 -4.91 -1.97
C ASP A 83 -26.00 -6.16 -1.11
N GLY A 84 -25.38 -7.29 -1.45
CA GLY A 84 -25.56 -8.58 -0.81
C GLY A 84 -24.59 -8.83 0.36
N PRO A 85 -24.62 -10.03 0.96
CA PRO A 85 -23.70 -10.40 2.04
C PRO A 85 -22.24 -10.37 1.56
N SER A 86 -21.33 -10.19 2.52
CA SER A 86 -19.88 -10.26 2.31
C SER A 86 -19.49 -11.60 1.68
N GLY A 87 -18.82 -11.54 0.53
CA GLY A 87 -18.33 -12.69 -0.23
C GLY A 87 -16.80 -12.89 -0.14
N GLY A 88 -16.12 -12.12 0.69
CA GLY A 88 -14.66 -12.13 0.84
C GLY A 88 -14.08 -10.72 0.89
N PHE A 89 -12.75 -10.63 0.95
CA PHE A 89 -12.04 -9.35 0.98
C PHE A 89 -12.44 -8.48 -0.22
N LEU A 90 -12.86 -7.24 0.04
CA LEU A 90 -13.35 -6.28 -0.96
C LEU A 90 -14.43 -6.87 -1.89
N THR A 91 -15.25 -7.77 -1.37
CA THR A 91 -16.40 -8.35 -2.07
C THR A 91 -17.61 -8.27 -1.15
N GLY A 92 -18.48 -7.28 -1.36
CA GLY A 92 -19.56 -7.00 -0.42
C GLY A 92 -19.98 -5.52 -0.38
N PRO A 93 -20.71 -5.12 0.68
CA PRO A 93 -21.31 -3.80 0.77
C PRO A 93 -20.29 -2.68 1.05
N PRO A 94 -20.61 -1.42 0.69
CA PRO A 94 -19.73 -0.25 0.90
C PRO A 94 -19.19 -0.11 2.33
N ARG A 95 -19.96 -0.52 3.34
CA ARG A 95 -19.53 -0.49 4.74
C ARG A 95 -18.33 -1.40 4.99
N GLN A 96 -18.38 -2.64 4.49
CA GLN A 96 -17.27 -3.58 4.59
C GLN A 96 -16.01 -3.00 3.94
N TRP A 97 -16.14 -2.44 2.74
CA TRP A 97 -15.04 -1.76 2.05
C TRP A 97 -14.46 -0.61 2.87
N THR A 98 -15.31 0.15 3.56
CA THR A 98 -14.85 1.26 4.41
C THR A 98 -13.97 0.74 5.55
N ASP A 99 -14.41 -0.32 6.23
CA ASP A 99 -13.67 -0.92 7.34
C ASP A 99 -12.32 -1.49 6.85
N GLU A 100 -12.35 -2.29 5.76
CA GLU A 100 -11.17 -2.96 5.18
C GLU A 100 -10.14 -1.99 4.58
N LEU A 101 -10.55 -0.81 4.11
CA LEU A 101 -9.64 0.21 3.57
C LEU A 101 -9.15 1.21 4.63
N THR A 102 -9.84 1.33 5.75
CA THR A 102 -9.44 2.23 6.85
C THR A 102 -8.20 1.71 7.56
N GLU A 103 -8.16 0.41 7.87
CA GLU A 103 -7.04 -0.21 8.60
C GLU A 103 -5.70 0.07 7.89
N PRO A 104 -5.52 -0.22 6.57
CA PRO A 104 -4.25 0.08 5.92
C PRO A 104 -3.88 1.57 5.87
N ALA A 105 -4.86 2.47 5.83
CA ALA A 105 -4.63 3.91 5.80
C ALA A 105 -4.21 4.47 7.16
N VAL A 106 -4.62 3.82 8.26
CA VAL A 106 -4.27 4.19 9.62
C VAL A 106 -3.00 3.49 10.08
N GLU A 107 -2.91 2.18 9.89
CA GLU A 107 -1.82 1.35 10.41
C GLU A 107 -0.55 1.43 9.57
N PHE A 108 -0.69 1.54 8.25
CA PHE A 108 0.44 1.48 7.34
C PHE A 108 0.71 2.77 6.56
N GLY A 109 -0.01 3.84 6.91
CA GLY A 109 0.19 5.17 6.32
C GLY A 109 -0.15 5.26 4.83
N MET A 110 -0.99 4.35 4.31
CA MET A 110 -1.48 4.45 2.92
C MET A 110 -2.23 5.76 2.72
N ASP A 111 -1.85 6.51 1.69
CA ASP A 111 -2.41 7.85 1.42
C ASP A 111 -3.16 7.95 0.08
N THR A 112 -2.91 7.01 -0.84
CA THR A 112 -3.51 7.01 -2.18
C THR A 112 -4.06 5.63 -2.50
N LEU A 113 -5.34 5.58 -2.84
CA LEU A 113 -6.02 4.37 -3.31
C LEU A 113 -6.37 4.53 -4.80
N VAL A 114 -5.92 3.58 -5.62
CA VAL A 114 -6.22 3.51 -7.05
C VAL A 114 -7.21 2.37 -7.27
N PHE A 115 -8.45 2.72 -7.59
CA PHE A 115 -9.50 1.72 -7.81
C PHE A 115 -9.42 1.16 -9.24
N GLY A 116 -9.11 -0.12 -9.36
CA GLY A 116 -9.20 -0.87 -10.60
C GLY A 116 -10.52 -1.65 -10.70
N THR A 117 -10.95 -1.96 -11.91
CA THR A 117 -12.11 -2.84 -12.16
C THR A 117 -11.77 -3.81 -13.27
N GLU A 118 -12.39 -4.99 -13.21
CA GLU A 118 -12.25 -6.03 -14.22
C GLU A 118 -13.23 -5.84 -15.40
N ALA A 119 -14.17 -4.90 -15.29
CA ALA A 119 -15.22 -4.67 -16.28
C ALA A 119 -15.13 -3.27 -16.91
N ASP A 120 -15.58 -3.17 -18.17
CA ASP A 120 -15.80 -1.92 -18.91
C ASP A 120 -17.04 -1.12 -18.42
N ASP A 121 -17.72 -1.59 -17.36
CA ASP A 121 -18.87 -0.91 -16.77
C ASP A 121 -18.42 0.25 -15.86
N PRO A 122 -18.89 1.49 -16.10
CA PRO A 122 -18.57 2.63 -15.26
C PRO A 122 -19.32 2.67 -13.92
N ALA A 123 -20.43 1.93 -13.74
CA ALA A 123 -21.28 2.00 -12.56
C ALA A 123 -20.56 1.68 -11.22
N PRO A 124 -19.63 0.71 -11.14
CA PRO A 124 -18.83 0.47 -9.94
C PRO A 124 -17.98 1.66 -9.50
N TYR A 125 -17.54 2.54 -10.41
CA TYR A 125 -16.75 3.72 -10.03
C TYR A 125 -17.58 4.76 -9.29
N HIS A 126 -18.86 4.94 -9.65
CA HIS A 126 -19.72 5.91 -8.99
C HIS A 126 -19.91 5.58 -7.51
N ARG A 127 -20.26 4.32 -7.17
CA ARG A 127 -20.41 3.89 -5.77
C ARG A 127 -19.11 4.02 -4.98
N ARG A 128 -17.97 3.69 -5.59
CA ARG A 128 -16.66 3.86 -4.95
C ARG A 128 -16.34 5.33 -4.67
N ALA A 129 -16.63 6.22 -5.62
CA ALA A 129 -16.35 7.64 -5.50
C ALA A 129 -17.29 8.37 -4.52
N VAL A 130 -18.56 8.00 -4.50
CA VAL A 130 -19.61 8.72 -3.76
C VAL A 130 -19.86 8.14 -2.37
N GLU A 131 -19.73 6.82 -2.20
CA GLU A 131 -20.04 6.16 -0.92
C GLU A 131 -18.78 5.76 -0.16
N ILE A 132 -17.85 5.04 -0.82
CA ILE A 132 -16.70 4.43 -0.13
C ILE A 132 -15.62 5.47 0.17
N ALA A 133 -15.17 6.23 -0.83
CA ALA A 133 -14.04 7.15 -0.65
C ALA A 133 -14.30 8.23 0.43
N PRO A 134 -15.48 8.87 0.52
CA PRO A 134 -15.78 9.81 1.59
C PRO A 134 -15.83 9.14 2.96
N ALA A 135 -16.47 7.95 3.06
CA ALA A 135 -16.58 7.21 4.31
C ALA A 135 -15.21 6.77 4.86
N VAL A 136 -14.29 6.34 3.99
CA VAL A 136 -12.90 6.02 4.37
C VAL A 136 -12.19 7.27 4.88
N ARG A 137 -12.30 8.41 4.16
CA ARG A 137 -11.67 9.68 4.58
C ARG A 137 -12.16 10.13 5.94
N GLU A 138 -13.48 10.08 6.18
CA GLU A 138 -14.08 10.45 7.46
C GLU A 138 -13.60 9.53 8.59
N THR A 139 -13.56 8.22 8.34
CA THR A 139 -13.12 7.24 9.34
C THR A 139 -11.63 7.43 9.67
N VAL A 140 -10.77 7.60 8.67
CA VAL A 140 -9.34 7.91 8.85
C VAL A 140 -9.15 9.22 9.61
N ALA A 141 -9.91 10.27 9.29
CA ALA A 141 -9.85 11.54 10.01
C ALA A 141 -10.22 11.38 11.49
N ARG A 142 -11.26 10.59 11.79
CA ARG A 142 -11.62 10.26 13.18
C ARG A 142 -10.52 9.49 13.91
N HIS A 143 -9.84 8.55 13.25
CA HIS A 143 -8.70 7.83 13.85
C HIS A 143 -7.51 8.75 14.13
N ARG A 144 -7.19 9.66 13.22
CA ARG A 144 -6.06 10.60 13.36
C ARG A 144 -6.33 11.73 14.35
N ALA A 145 -7.60 12.12 14.52
CA ALA A 145 -8.00 13.12 15.52
C ALA A 145 -8.03 12.58 16.94
N ARG A 146 -8.10 11.25 17.13
CA ARG A 146 -7.98 10.64 18.45
C ARG A 146 -6.53 10.78 18.93
N PRO A 147 -6.28 11.45 20.06
CA PRO A 147 -4.94 11.47 20.62
C PRO A 147 -4.52 10.02 20.90
N ARG A 148 -3.34 9.62 20.40
CA ARG A 148 -2.77 8.34 20.84
C ARG A 148 -2.64 8.42 22.36
N PRO A 149 -3.03 7.39 23.13
CA PRO A 149 -2.67 7.32 24.53
C PRO A 149 -1.16 7.46 24.62
N VAL A 150 -0.69 8.55 25.23
CA VAL A 150 0.72 8.69 25.54
C VAL A 150 0.95 7.76 26.73
N GLU A 151 1.54 6.61 26.48
CA GLU A 151 2.06 5.78 27.57
C GLU A 151 3.28 6.51 28.13
N VAL A 152 3.07 7.25 29.22
CA VAL A 152 4.16 7.92 29.94
C VAL A 152 4.85 6.85 30.78
N ILE A 153 5.98 6.35 30.28
CA ILE A 153 6.87 5.50 31.05
C ILE A 153 7.61 6.41 32.04
N HIS A 154 7.30 6.31 33.32
CA HIS A 154 8.11 6.91 34.38
C HIS A 154 9.29 5.99 34.70
N ALA A 155 10.50 6.42 34.35
CA ALA A 155 11.72 5.78 34.83
C ALA A 155 11.91 6.14 36.33
N GLY A 156 11.68 5.17 37.22
CA GLY A 156 12.09 5.30 38.61
C GLY A 156 13.63 5.36 38.72
N PRO A 157 14.20 6.01 39.75
CA PRO A 157 15.63 6.27 39.87
C PRO A 157 16.51 5.03 40.10
N THR A 158 15.95 3.82 40.16
CA THR A 158 16.71 2.56 40.29
C THR A 158 16.03 1.47 39.47
N GLY A 159 16.74 0.95 38.46
CA GLY A 159 16.22 0.07 37.41
C GLY A 159 15.77 -1.32 37.85
N THR A 160 14.66 -1.41 38.57
CA THR A 160 13.98 -2.69 38.77
C THR A 160 12.47 -2.49 38.92
N ALA A 161 11.71 -3.18 38.04
CA ALA A 161 10.25 -3.27 37.91
C ALA A 161 9.52 -2.17 37.13
N TRP A 162 9.14 -2.52 35.89
CA TRP A 162 8.17 -1.83 35.06
C TRP A 162 6.75 -2.10 35.57
N SER A 163 6.09 -1.10 36.15
CA SER A 163 4.67 -1.18 36.52
C SER A 163 3.83 -0.40 35.52
N ARG A 164 2.87 -1.09 34.87
CA ARG A 164 1.85 -0.45 34.03
C ARG A 164 0.74 0.07 34.94
N SER A 165 0.51 1.38 34.96
CA SER A 165 -0.72 1.94 35.54
C SER A 165 -1.35 2.93 34.57
N THR A 166 -2.64 2.76 34.31
CA THR A 166 -3.47 3.68 33.55
C THR A 166 -3.86 4.82 34.49
N GLY A 167 -3.23 5.99 34.34
CA GLY A 167 -3.59 7.18 35.11
C GLY A 167 -4.92 7.78 34.63
N GLU A 168 -5.93 7.79 35.49
CA GLU A 168 -7.16 8.54 35.27
C GLU A 168 -6.93 10.04 35.53
N ARG A 169 -7.52 10.91 34.72
CA ARG A 169 -7.32 12.35 34.82
C ARG A 169 -7.94 12.88 36.12
N VAL A 170 -7.11 13.42 37.00
CA VAL A 170 -7.55 14.26 38.11
C VAL A 170 -7.71 15.68 37.57
N ASN A 171 -8.95 16.15 37.44
CA ASN A 171 -9.23 17.56 37.16
C ASN A 171 -9.27 18.31 38.51
N GLY A 172 -8.40 19.30 38.67
CA GLY A 172 -8.50 20.38 39.66
C GLY A 172 -8.89 21.68 38.96
#